data_AF-A0ABD1C1P6-F1
#
_entry.id   AF-A0ABD1C1P6-F1
#
_cell.length_a   1.000
_cell.length_b   1.000
_cell.length_c   1.000
_cell.angle_alpha   90.00
_cell.angle_beta   90.00
_cell.angle_gamma   90.00
#
_symmetry.space_group_name_H-M   'P 1'
#
loop_
_entity.id
_entity.type
_entity.pdbx_description
1 polymer ?
#
loop_
_entity_poly.entity_id
_entity_poly.type
_entity_poly.pdbx_seq_one_letter_code
_entity_poly.pdbx_strand_id
1 'polypeptide(L)'
;MECVSSVTYTFLIIGAPKRMVTTTRGLRQGDPLSSYLFIICTEVLSSLCEKAKRNGKLKEVKVAKKSPFINHILFADDTIFFCRMDEESYKELLSILNR
;
A
#
# COMPACT_ATOMS: atom_id res chain seq x y z
N MET A 1 1.99 -6.88 12.57
CA MET A 1 2.84 -5.71 12.85
C MET A 1 3.15 -5.69 14.35
N GLU A 2 3.80 -6.73 14.88
CA GLU A 2 4.18 -6.76 16.31
C GLU A 2 5.55 -6.11 16.54
N CYS A 3 6.41 -6.10 15.52
CA CYS A 3 7.78 -5.57 15.59
C CYS A 3 7.92 -4.11 15.12
N VAL A 4 6.81 -3.43 14.82
CA VAL A 4 6.80 -2.04 14.34
C VAL A 4 5.96 -1.22 15.30
N SER A 5 6.56 -0.19 15.89
CA SER A 5 5.91 0.72 16.84
C SER A 5 5.92 2.16 16.34
N SER A 6 4.98 2.96 16.82
CA SER A 6 4.92 4.39 16.48
C SER A 6 6.06 5.16 17.13
N VAL A 7 6.70 6.02 16.34
CA VAL A 7 7.71 6.96 16.82
C VAL A 7 7.06 8.14 17.55
N THR A 8 7.82 8.73 18.46
CA THR A 8 7.42 9.91 19.22
C THR A 8 8.50 10.98 19.10
N TYR A 9 8.09 12.24 18.90
CA TYR A 9 8.99 13.37 18.69
C TYR A 9 8.85 14.42 19.77
N THR A 10 9.93 15.15 20.02
CA THR A 10 9.91 16.39 20.81
C THR A 10 10.53 17.50 19.99
N PHE A 11 9.82 18.63 19.89
CA PHE A 11 10.30 19.78 19.15
C PHE A 11 11.05 20.75 20.07
N LEU A 12 12.20 21.24 19.61
CA LEU A 12 12.93 22.32 20.26
C LEU A 12 12.32 23.65 19.80
N ILE A 13 11.72 24.41 20.73
CA ILE A 13 11.23 25.77 20.46
C ILE A 13 12.12 26.73 21.24
N ILE A 14 12.87 27.56 20.50
CA ILE A 14 13.88 28.48 21.07
C ILE A 14 14.91 27.68 21.90
N GLY A 15 15.43 26.59 21.31
CA GLY A 15 16.46 25.74 21.92
C GLY A 15 15.99 24.86 23.08
N ALA A 16 14.76 25.00 23.58
CA ALA A 16 14.23 24.20 24.68
C ALA A 16 13.24 23.12 24.18
N PRO A 17 13.35 21.86 24.64
CA PRO A 17 12.37 20.83 24.33
C PRO A 17 11.00 21.21 24.89
N LYS A 18 9.97 21.10 24.04
CA LYS A 18 8.58 21.34 24.42
C LYS A 18 7.82 20.01 24.50
N ARG A 19 6.53 20.05 24.18
CA ARG A 19 5.62 18.91 24.30
C ARG A 19 6.04 17.77 23.38
N MET A 20 5.88 16.56 23.91
CA MET A 20 6.05 15.32 23.18
C MET A 20 4.82 15.03 22.31
N VAL A 21 5.05 14.69 21.05
CA VAL A 21 4.01 14.41 20.04
C VAL A 21 4.23 13.00 19.49
N THR A 22 3.25 12.13 19.71
CA THR A 22 3.24 10.79 19.13
C THR A 22 2.61 10.84 17.74
N THR A 23 3.29 10.33 16.73
CA THR A 23 2.74 10.27 15.37
C THR A 23 1.78 9.11 15.23
N THR A 24 0.63 9.36 14.61
CA THR A 24 -0.39 8.34 14.33
C THR A 24 -0.26 7.75 12.93
N ARG A 25 0.37 8.46 11.99
CA ARG A 25 0.55 8.07 10.60
C ARG A 25 1.88 8.58 10.05
N GLY A 26 2.33 7.94 8.98
CA GLY A 26 3.55 8.30 8.28
C GLY A 26 4.79 7.66 8.88
N LEU A 27 5.84 7.60 8.08
CA LEU A 27 7.17 7.15 8.46
C LEU A 27 8.12 8.34 8.36
N ARG A 28 9.21 8.29 9.12
CA ARG A 28 10.22 9.34 9.04
C ARG A 28 10.86 9.31 7.65
N GLN A 29 10.86 10.44 6.95
CA GLN A 29 11.58 10.56 5.68
C GLN A 29 13.08 10.32 5.90
N GLY A 30 13.67 9.49 5.05
CA GLY A 30 15.08 9.06 5.19
C GLY A 30 15.31 7.99 6.26
N ASP A 31 14.25 7.43 6.86
CA ASP A 31 14.38 6.23 7.69
C ASP A 31 14.65 5.02 6.79
N PRO A 32 15.77 4.29 7.00
CA PRO A 32 16.15 3.15 6.18
C PRO A 32 15.12 2.02 6.19
N LEU A 33 14.27 1.91 7.23
CA LEU A 33 13.21 0.91 7.29
C LEU A 33 12.00 1.26 6.42
N SER A 34 11.81 2.53 6.07
CA SER A 34 10.61 2.97 5.37
C SER A 34 10.41 2.27 4.02
N SER A 35 11.49 2.10 3.26
CA SER A 35 11.45 1.40 1.98
C SER A 35 11.06 -0.06 2.14
N TYR A 36 11.55 -0.75 3.17
CA TYR A 36 11.22 -2.14 3.43
C TYR A 36 9.76 -2.31 3.88
N LEU A 37 9.29 -1.43 4.77
CA LEU A 37 7.89 -1.43 5.20
C LEU A 37 6.95 -1.17 4.03
N PHE A 38 7.32 -0.25 3.13
CA PHE A 38 6.57 0.01 1.92
C PHE A 38 6.46 -1.25 1.04
N ILE A 39 7.59 -1.92 0.77
CA ILE A 39 7.63 -3.16 -0.02
C ILE A 39 6.73 -4.24 0.59
N ILE A 40 6.80 -4.44 1.91
CA ILE A 40 5.98 -5.44 2.61
C ILE A 40 4.49 -5.11 2.47
N CYS A 41 4.09 -3.85 2.67
CA CYS A 41 2.71 -3.42 2.51
C CYS A 41 2.22 -3.63 1.06
N THR A 42 3.06 -3.29 0.07
CA THR A 42 2.70 -3.50 -1.34
C THR A 42 2.59 -4.97 -1.70
N GLU A 43 3.45 -5.85 -1.16
CA GLU A 43 3.37 -7.29 -1.38
C GLU A 43 2.06 -7.88 -0.81
N VAL A 44 1.65 -7.41 0.38
CA VAL A 44 0.35 -7.78 0.96
C VAL A 44 -0.80 -7.35 0.06
N LEU A 45 -0.75 -6.12 -0.47
CA LEU A 45 -1.76 -5.62 -1.40
C LEU A 45 -1.81 -6.44 -2.70
N SER A 46 -0.65 -6.74 -3.29
CA SER A 46 -0.52 -7.62 -4.46
C SER A 46 -1.12 -9.00 -4.20
N SER A 47 -0.84 -9.59 -3.03
CA SER A 47 -1.36 -10.88 -2.60
C SER A 47 -2.88 -10.87 -2.41
N LEU A 48 -3.46 -9.78 -1.91
CA LEU A 48 -4.91 -9.61 -1.82
C LEU A 48 -5.57 -9.56 -3.20
N CYS A 49 -4.98 -8.82 -4.15
CA CYS A 49 -5.45 -8.82 -5.53
C CYS A 49 -5.35 -10.20 -6.18
N GLU A 50 -4.24 -10.92 -5.98
CA GLU A 50 -4.06 -12.27 -6.51
C GLU A 50 -5.06 -13.26 -5.91
N LYS A 51 -5.38 -13.13 -4.62
CA LYS A 51 -6.44 -13.91 -3.97
C LYS A 51 -7.81 -13.62 -4.56
N ALA A 52 -8.16 -12.35 -4.77
CA ALA A 52 -9.43 -11.97 -5.39
C ALA A 52 -9.54 -12.49 -6.84
N LYS A 53 -8.43 -12.46 -7.58
CA LYS A 53 -8.32 -13.04 -8.92
C LYS A 53 -8.56 -14.54 -8.92
N ARG A 54 -7.88 -15.30 -8.05
CA ARG A 54 -8.08 -16.76 -7.91
C ARG A 54 -9.51 -17.13 -7.53
N ASN A 55 -10.20 -16.26 -6.80
CA ASN A 55 -11.61 -16.45 -6.43
C ASN A 55 -12.60 -16.00 -7.54
N GLY A 56 -12.11 -15.55 -8.70
CA GLY A 56 -12.93 -15.07 -9.81
C GLY A 56 -13.57 -13.71 -9.61
N LYS A 57 -13.29 -13.02 -8.49
CA LYS A 57 -13.91 -11.73 -8.13
C LYS A 57 -13.23 -10.54 -8.80
N LEU A 58 -11.94 -10.66 -9.09
CA LEU A 58 -11.18 -9.67 -9.84
C LEU A 58 -10.81 -10.26 -11.19
N LYS A 59 -11.43 -9.76 -12.26
CA LYS A 59 -11.17 -10.31 -13.60
C LYS A 59 -9.79 -9.93 -14.11
N GLU A 60 -9.22 -10.87 -14.85
CA GLU A 60 -7.91 -10.77 -15.46
C GLU A 60 -7.84 -9.70 -16.57
N VAL A 61 -6.73 -8.93 -16.57
CA VAL A 61 -6.41 -7.96 -17.63
C VAL A 61 -5.09 -8.38 -18.31
N LYS A 62 -5.10 -8.43 -19.64
CA LYS A 62 -3.93 -8.74 -20.49
C LYS A 62 -3.67 -7.58 -21.43
N VAL A 63 -2.41 -7.19 -21.53
CA VAL A 63 -1.95 -6.16 -22.47
C VAL A 63 -1.69 -6.78 -23.85
N ALA A 64 -1.28 -8.05 -23.91
CA ALA A 64 -1.06 -8.77 -25.15
C ALA A 64 -1.38 -10.27 -25.01
N LYS A 65 -1.55 -10.99 -26.14
CA LYS A 65 -1.88 -12.43 -26.14
C LYS A 65 -0.93 -13.29 -25.30
N LYS A 66 0.37 -12.96 -25.27
CA LYS A 66 1.41 -13.68 -24.53
C LYS A 66 1.91 -12.94 -23.28
N SER A 67 1.22 -11.88 -22.83
CA SER A 67 1.61 -11.17 -21.62
C SER A 67 1.11 -11.92 -20.37
N PRO A 68 1.79 -11.77 -19.22
CA PRO A 68 1.19 -12.12 -17.95
C PRO A 68 -0.08 -11.30 -17.71
N PHE A 69 -0.88 -11.76 -16.76
CA PHE A 69 -1.98 -10.97 -16.23
C PHE A 69 -1.42 -9.87 -15.36
N ILE A 70 -1.91 -8.65 -15.55
CA ILE A 70 -1.47 -7.47 -14.80
C ILE A 70 -2.72 -6.82 -14.24
N ASN A 71 -2.79 -6.63 -12.92
CA ASN A 71 -3.87 -5.85 -12.29
C ASN A 71 -3.35 -4.56 -11.64
N HIS A 72 -2.03 -4.39 -11.49
CA HIS A 72 -1.45 -3.22 -10.85
C HIS A 72 0.03 -3.04 -11.24
N ILE A 73 0.48 -1.79 -11.22
CA ILE A 73 1.89 -1.39 -11.25
C ILE A 73 2.14 -0.56 -9.99
N LEU A 74 3.19 -0.90 -9.25
CA LEU A 74 3.57 -0.28 -8.00
C LEU A 74 4.94 0.37 -8.18
N PHE A 75 5.04 1.66 -7.86
CA PHE A 75 6.30 2.38 -7.89
C PHE A 75 6.35 3.41 -6.78
N ALA A 76 7.09 3.12 -5.70
CA ALA A 76 7.19 4.00 -4.54
C ALA A 76 5.81 4.57 -4.16
N ASP A 77 5.62 5.87 -4.16
CA ASP A 77 4.37 6.56 -3.83
C ASP A 77 3.24 6.42 -4.87
N ASP A 78 3.55 5.98 -6.09
CA ASP A 78 2.59 5.86 -7.18
C ASP A 78 2.10 4.42 -7.40
N THR A 79 0.78 4.27 -7.51
CA THR A 79 0.15 2.99 -7.84
C THR A 79 -0.89 3.17 -8.93
N ILE A 80 -0.81 2.31 -9.95
CA ILE A 80 -1.76 2.28 -11.07
C ILE A 80 -2.46 0.93 -11.07
N PHE A 81 -3.79 0.94 -11.02
CA PHE A 81 -4.60 -0.28 -11.09
C PHE A 81 -5.22 -0.47 -12.47
N PHE A 82 -5.18 -1.71 -12.95
CA PHE A 82 -5.84 -2.17 -14.15
C PHE A 82 -6.97 -3.10 -13.76
N CYS A 83 -8.19 -2.73 -14.14
CA CYS A 83 -9.39 -3.51 -13.85
C CYS A 83 -10.32 -3.47 -15.05
N ARG A 84 -11.09 -4.54 -15.26
CA ARG A 84 -12.16 -4.54 -16.24
C ARG A 84 -13.29 -3.62 -15.77
N MET A 85 -13.93 -2.95 -16.71
CA MET A 85 -15.10 -2.11 -16.44
C MET A 85 -16.35 -2.97 -16.24
N ASP A 86 -16.36 -3.77 -15.17
CA ASP A 86 -17.54 -4.48 -14.69
C ASP A 86 -17.74 -4.19 -13.20
N GLU A 87 -19.00 -4.13 -12.79
CA GLU A 87 -19.39 -3.65 -11.47
C GLU A 87 -18.81 -4.52 -10.34
N GLU A 88 -18.73 -5.83 -10.55
CA GLU A 88 -18.16 -6.80 -9.62
C GLU A 88 -16.66 -6.56 -9.40
N SER A 89 -15.87 -6.51 -10.48
CA SER A 89 -14.42 -6.28 -10.38
C SER A 89 -14.08 -4.91 -9.80
N TYR A 90 -14.87 -3.87 -10.13
CA TYR A 90 -14.71 -2.53 -9.57
C TYR A 90 -14.99 -2.50 -8.05
N LYS A 91 -16.09 -3.11 -7.61
CA LYS A 91 -16.46 -3.20 -6.19
C LYS A 91 -15.44 -4.00 -5.39
N GLU A 92 -14.97 -5.13 -5.93
CA GLU A 92 -13.94 -5.94 -5.26
C GLU A 92 -12.63 -5.16 -5.11
N LEU A 93 -12.19 -4.47 -6.17
CA LEU A 93 -10.99 -3.63 -6.10
C LEU A 93 -11.12 -2.53 -5.04
N LEU A 94 -12.26 -1.82 -4.99
CA LEU A 94 -12.52 -0.84 -3.93
C LEU A 94 -12.55 -1.47 -2.54
N SER A 95 -13.08 -2.69 -2.38
CA SER A 95 -13.08 -3.40 -1.10
C SER A 95 -11.66 -3.77 -0.64
N ILE A 96 -10.75 -4.05 -1.58
CA ILE A 96 -9.34 -4.33 -1.26
C ILE A 96 -8.63 -3.06 -0.83
N LEU A 97 -8.88 -1.93 -1.50
CA LEU A 97 -8.22 -0.65 -1.21
C LEU A 97 -8.72 0.03 0.08
N ASN A 98 -9.94 -0.27 0.51
CA ASN A 98 -10.54 0.30 1.74
C ASN A 98 -10.36 -0.58 2.99
N ARG A 99 -9.52 -1.62 2.93
CA ARG A 99 -9.17 -2.44 4.10
C ARG A 99 -8.16 -1.74 5.00
#